data_AF-A0A0D8IX61-F1
#
_entry.id   AF-A0A0D8IX61-F1
#
_cell.length_a   1.000
_cell.length_b   1.000
_cell.length_c   1.000
_cell.angle_alpha   90.00
_cell.angle_beta   90.00
_cell.angle_gamma   90.00
#
_symmetry.space_group_name_H-M   'P 1'
#
loop_
_entity.id
_entity.type
_entity.pdbx_description
1 polymer ?
#
loop_
_entity_poly.entity_id
_entity_poly.type
_entity_poly.pdbx_seq_one_letter_code
_entity_poly.pdbx_strand_id
1 'polypeptide(L)'
;MEQTVYTQQRQQAYQQILEEIKVNAKRRNDFENAITEHIYRWWAQWKPDYEGWLQCADSLYAREAVIDAIGQEPQRYADYRRSMKGQRDAFDMDMGPIQTFVVEGNTVAFNYRMYMTPKMDMGALKKEKPWC
;
A
#
# COMPACT_ATOMS: atom_id res chain seq x y z
N MET A 1 -2.90 -17.60 10.84
CA MET A 1 -3.25 -17.11 9.49
C MET A 1 -2.21 -17.65 8.53
N GLU A 2 -2.59 -18.49 7.58
CA GLU A 2 -1.64 -19.03 6.59
C GLU A 2 -1.02 -17.90 5.78
N GLN A 3 0.28 -17.99 5.49
CA GLN A 3 0.95 -17.01 4.64
C GLN A 3 0.38 -17.10 3.23
N THR A 4 -0.16 -16.00 2.72
CA THR A 4 -0.59 -15.93 1.31
C THR A 4 0.63 -15.94 0.39
N VAL A 5 0.46 -16.43 -0.84
CA VAL A 5 1.50 -16.33 -1.89
C VAL A 5 2.01 -14.89 -2.03
N TYR A 6 1.11 -13.91 -1.87
CA TYR A 6 1.46 -12.50 -1.92
C TYR A 6 2.36 -12.08 -0.76
N THR A 7 2.14 -12.59 0.45
CA THR A 7 3.02 -12.30 1.60
C THR A 7 4.47 -12.70 1.30
N GLN A 8 4.69 -13.88 0.74
CA GLN A 8 6.03 -14.34 0.36
C GLN A 8 6.63 -13.48 -0.76
N GLN A 9 5.84 -13.14 -1.79
CA GLN A 9 6.29 -12.27 -2.89
C GLN A 9 6.73 -10.89 -2.38
N ARG A 10 5.97 -10.27 -1.47
CA ARG A 10 6.30 -8.96 -0.90
C ARG A 10 7.59 -9.01 -0.07
N GLN A 11 7.78 -10.08 0.72
CA GLN A 11 9.00 -10.29 1.49
C GLN A 11 10.23 -10.51 0.59
N GLN A 12 10.10 -11.33 -0.46
CA GLN A 12 11.16 -11.57 -1.44
C GLN A 12 11.54 -10.28 -2.18
N ALA A 13 10.55 -9.51 -2.64
CA ALA A 13 10.78 -8.24 -3.31
C ALA A 13 11.55 -7.27 -2.40
N TYR A 14 11.20 -7.20 -1.11
CA TYR A 14 11.93 -6.37 -0.16
C TYR A 14 13.39 -6.82 0.01
N GLN A 15 13.67 -8.12 0.13
CA GLN A 15 15.05 -8.62 0.19
C GLN A 15 15.85 -8.29 -1.07
N GLN A 16 15.25 -8.41 -2.25
CA GLN A 16 15.90 -8.03 -3.52
C GLN A 16 16.27 -6.54 -3.52
N ILE A 17 15.37 -5.67 -3.06
CA ILE A 17 15.63 -4.24 -2.95
C ILE A 17 16.76 -3.92 -1.98
N LEU A 18 16.86 -4.63 -0.85
CA LEU A 18 17.98 -4.45 0.07
C LEU A 18 19.32 -4.79 -0.60
N GLU A 19 19.39 -5.85 -1.39
CA GLU A 19 20.60 -6.19 -2.15
C GLU A 19 20.92 -5.15 -3.25
N GLU A 20 19.90 -4.66 -3.96
CA GLU A 20 20.08 -3.60 -4.97
C GLU A 20 20.60 -2.30 -4.35
N ILE A 21 20.09 -1.91 -3.18
CA ILE A 21 20.50 -0.70 -2.46
C ILE A 21 21.94 -0.82 -1.97
N LYS A 22 22.34 -1.99 -1.42
CA LYS A 22 23.71 -2.24 -0.94
C LYS A 22 24.77 -1.97 -2.00
N VAL A 23 24.49 -2.30 -3.26
CA VAL A 23 25.42 -2.10 -4.40
C VAL A 23 25.09 -0.85 -5.21
N ASN A 24 24.08 -0.08 -4.78
CA ASN A 24 23.49 1.04 -5.50
C ASN A 24 23.27 0.76 -7.01
N ALA A 25 22.67 -0.39 -7.34
CA ALA A 25 22.53 -0.88 -8.72
C ALA A 25 21.82 0.12 -9.65
N LYS A 26 20.95 0.97 -9.09
CA LYS A 26 20.15 1.96 -9.81
C LYS A 26 20.75 3.37 -9.79
N ARG A 27 21.94 3.57 -9.19
CA ARG A 27 22.64 4.86 -9.06
C ARG A 27 21.76 5.97 -8.46
N ARG A 28 20.95 5.60 -7.48
CA ARG A 28 20.11 6.53 -6.71
C ARG A 28 20.97 7.29 -5.70
N ASN A 29 20.50 8.46 -5.30
CA ASN A 29 21.06 9.12 -4.12
C ASN A 29 20.56 8.45 -2.82
N ASP A 30 21.14 8.80 -1.69
CA ASP A 30 20.82 8.19 -0.40
C ASP A 30 19.35 8.36 0.01
N PHE A 31 18.76 9.52 -0.32
CA PHE A 31 17.36 9.80 0.02
C PHE A 31 16.38 8.97 -0.84
N GLU A 32 16.65 8.85 -2.14
CA GLU A 32 15.89 7.97 -3.05
C GLU A 32 15.99 6.50 -2.64
N ASN A 33 17.16 6.06 -2.16
CA ASN A 33 17.33 4.73 -1.57
C ASN A 33 16.51 4.57 -0.28
N ALA A 34 16.48 5.58 0.59
CA ALA A 34 15.66 5.57 1.79
C ALA A 34 14.15 5.51 1.49
N ILE A 35 13.67 6.28 0.50
CA ILE A 35 12.27 6.19 0.02
C ILE A 35 11.97 4.78 -0.49
N THR A 36 12.86 4.24 -1.33
CA THR A 36 12.70 2.89 -1.90
C THR A 36 12.63 1.83 -0.79
N GLU A 37 13.58 1.82 0.13
CA GLU A 37 13.60 0.90 1.26
C GLU A 37 12.31 1.03 2.08
N HIS A 38 11.92 2.26 2.42
CA HIS A 38 10.76 2.52 3.26
C HIS A 38 9.46 1.97 2.64
N ILE A 39 9.22 2.22 1.35
CA ILE A 39 8.01 1.71 0.68
C ILE A 39 8.02 0.18 0.58
N TYR A 40 9.13 -0.45 0.20
CA TYR A 40 9.18 -1.91 0.08
C TYR A 40 9.12 -2.61 1.45
N ARG A 41 9.71 -2.02 2.49
CA ARG A 41 9.57 -2.49 3.87
C ARG A 41 8.12 -2.45 4.32
N TRP A 42 7.44 -1.32 4.08
CA TRP A 42 6.01 -1.20 4.34
C TRP A 42 5.21 -2.27 3.61
N TRP A 43 5.49 -2.47 2.32
CA TRP A 43 4.83 -3.49 1.51
C TRP A 43 5.01 -4.90 2.08
N ALA A 44 6.24 -5.25 2.47
CA ALA A 44 6.57 -6.55 3.05
C ALA A 44 5.94 -6.79 4.44
N GLN A 45 5.73 -5.72 5.21
CA GLN A 45 5.16 -5.77 6.56
C GLN A 45 3.65 -5.57 6.60
N TRP A 46 3.01 -5.39 5.43
CA TRP A 46 1.59 -5.15 5.34
C TRP A 46 0.76 -6.23 6.05
N LYS A 47 -0.29 -5.79 6.75
CA LYS A 47 -1.24 -6.63 7.47
C LYS A 47 -2.68 -6.40 6.98
N PRO A 48 -3.51 -7.46 6.94
CA PRO A 48 -4.89 -7.41 6.46
C PRO A 48 -5.88 -6.78 7.44
N ASP A 49 -5.57 -6.74 8.73
CA ASP A 49 -6.43 -6.10 9.72
C ASP A 49 -6.19 -4.58 9.79
N TYR A 50 -7.18 -3.85 10.31
CA TYR A 50 -7.12 -2.40 10.40
C TYR A 50 -6.01 -1.90 11.33
N GLU A 51 -5.79 -2.55 12.47
CA GLU A 51 -4.77 -2.14 13.44
C GLU A 51 -3.36 -2.33 12.87
N GLY A 52 -3.14 -3.46 12.19
CA GLY A 52 -1.89 -3.74 11.50
C GLY A 52 -1.62 -2.76 10.35
N TRP A 53 -2.65 -2.41 9.58
CA TRP A 53 -2.54 -1.35 8.58
C TRP A 53 -2.25 0.01 9.19
N LEU A 54 -2.90 0.34 10.30
CA LEU A 54 -2.76 1.62 10.96
C LEU A 54 -1.33 1.85 11.47
N GLN A 55 -0.73 0.83 12.08
CA GLN A 55 0.67 0.86 12.51
C GLN A 55 1.61 1.20 11.34
N CYS A 56 1.34 0.63 10.17
CA CYS A 56 2.10 0.93 8.96
C CYS A 56 1.81 2.35 8.44
N ALA A 57 0.54 2.73 8.35
CA ALA A 57 0.08 4.00 7.79
C ALA A 57 0.62 5.21 8.59
N ASP A 58 0.68 5.10 9.93
CA ASP A 58 1.21 6.15 10.80
C ASP A 58 2.72 6.38 10.61
N SER A 59 3.45 5.43 10.00
CA SER A 59 4.85 5.62 9.61
C SER A 59 5.04 6.20 8.20
N LEU A 60 3.99 6.18 7.38
CA LEU A 60 4.01 6.60 5.98
C LEU A 60 3.42 8.00 5.78
N TYR A 61 2.30 8.30 6.42
CA TYR A 61 1.57 9.55 6.21
C TYR A 61 1.86 10.58 7.28
N ALA A 62 2.22 11.80 6.85
CA ALA A 62 2.21 12.97 7.71
C ALA A 62 0.77 13.27 8.17
N ARG A 63 0.63 13.93 9.33
CA ARG A 63 -0.68 14.24 9.92
C ARG A 63 -1.54 15.12 8.99
N GLU A 64 -0.89 16.00 8.27
CA GLU A 64 -1.44 16.96 7.32
C GLU A 64 -1.53 16.43 5.89
N ALA A 65 -1.19 15.15 5.66
CA ALA A 65 -1.23 14.56 4.33
C ALA A 65 -2.63 14.68 3.72
N VAL A 66 -2.66 15.08 2.45
CA VAL A 66 -3.84 15.10 1.59
C VAL A 66 -3.79 13.83 0.73
N ILE A 67 -4.84 13.03 0.81
CA ILE A 67 -4.90 11.69 0.23
C ILE A 67 -6.08 11.64 -0.72
N ASP A 68 -5.78 11.45 -2.00
CA ASP A 68 -6.76 11.28 -3.07
C ASP A 68 -6.79 9.79 -3.47
N ALA A 69 -7.70 9.03 -2.84
CA ALA A 69 -7.73 7.57 -2.96
C ALA A 69 -9.12 6.93 -2.77
N ILE A 70 -9.93 7.45 -1.85
CA ILE A 70 -11.28 6.95 -1.56
C ILE A 70 -12.22 8.16 -1.50
N GLY A 71 -13.40 8.04 -2.08
CA GLY A 71 -14.37 9.13 -2.22
C GLY A 71 -14.10 10.02 -3.44
N GLN A 72 -14.99 10.98 -3.65
CA GLN A 72 -14.92 11.93 -4.76
C GLN A 72 -13.95 13.09 -4.53
N GLU A 73 -13.55 13.32 -3.27
CA GLU A 73 -12.76 14.49 -2.86
C GLU A 73 -11.54 14.04 -2.05
N PRO A 74 -10.38 14.71 -2.20
CA PRO A 74 -9.21 14.44 -1.39
C PRO A 74 -9.48 14.58 0.11
N GLN A 75 -8.95 13.65 0.90
CA GLN A 75 -9.18 13.55 2.34
C GLN A 75 -7.93 13.93 3.12
N ARG A 76 -8.09 14.52 4.32
CA ARG A 76 -7.00 14.59 5.30
C ARG A 76 -6.73 13.20 5.87
N TYR A 77 -5.52 12.93 6.32
CA TYR A 77 -5.16 11.61 6.86
C TYR A 77 -6.12 11.10 7.96
N ALA A 78 -6.60 11.98 8.85
CA ALA A 78 -7.58 11.61 9.87
C ALA A 78 -8.91 11.09 9.30
N ASP A 79 -9.36 11.66 8.18
CA ASP A 79 -10.59 11.25 7.48
C ASP A 79 -10.36 9.97 6.68
N TYR A 80 -9.21 9.89 6.01
CA TYR A 80 -8.80 8.72 5.24
C TYR A 80 -8.73 7.45 6.11
N ARG A 81 -8.24 7.55 7.36
CA ARG A 81 -8.25 6.43 8.31
C ARG A 81 -9.66 5.87 8.54
N ARG A 82 -10.67 6.73 8.65
CA ARG A 82 -12.06 6.31 8.83
C ARG A 82 -12.59 5.62 7.57
N SER A 83 -12.30 6.18 6.40
CA SER A 83 -12.65 5.57 5.10
C SER A 83 -12.00 4.19 4.92
N MET A 84 -10.72 4.04 5.25
CA MET A 84 -9.99 2.77 5.20
C MET A 84 -10.51 1.74 6.21
N LYS A 85 -10.96 2.19 7.39
CA LYS A 85 -11.65 1.28 8.32
C LYS A 85 -12.91 0.71 7.68
N GLY A 86 -13.73 1.54 7.04
CA GLY A 86 -14.92 1.09 6.31
C GLY A 86 -14.59 0.06 5.22
N GLN A 87 -13.54 0.30 4.42
CA GLN A 87 -13.07 -0.65 3.40
C GLN A 87 -12.66 -1.99 4.03
N ARG A 88 -11.90 -1.98 5.13
CA ARG A 88 -11.48 -3.21 5.81
C ARG A 88 -12.61 -3.93 6.54
N ASP A 89 -13.63 -3.21 6.99
CA ASP A 89 -14.82 -3.83 7.57
C ASP A 89 -15.67 -4.52 6.49
N ALA A 90 -15.69 -4.01 5.26
CA ALA A 90 -16.46 -4.56 4.14
C ALA A 90 -15.72 -5.62 3.32
N PHE A 91 -14.38 -5.55 3.23
CA PHE A 91 -13.57 -6.40 2.37
C PHE A 91 -12.43 -7.08 3.12
N ASP A 92 -12.15 -8.33 2.75
CA ASP A 92 -10.84 -8.95 2.94
C ASP A 92 -9.93 -8.42 1.84
N MET A 93 -8.91 -7.67 2.25
CA MET A 93 -7.94 -7.08 1.33
C MET A 93 -6.67 -7.94 1.34
N ASP A 94 -5.91 -7.99 0.24
CA ASP A 94 -4.52 -8.44 0.22
C ASP A 94 -3.72 -7.60 -0.79
N MET A 95 -2.51 -7.20 -0.41
CA MET A 95 -1.63 -6.41 -1.27
C MET A 95 -0.87 -7.35 -2.19
N GLY A 96 -1.09 -7.23 -3.49
CA GLY A 96 -0.28 -7.90 -4.50
C GLY A 96 1.12 -7.29 -4.65
N PRO A 97 1.86 -7.74 -5.67
CA PRO A 97 3.19 -7.22 -5.97
C PRO A 97 3.13 -5.77 -6.48
N ILE A 98 4.20 -5.02 -6.19
CA ILE A 98 4.54 -3.77 -6.90
C ILE A 98 4.99 -4.15 -8.31
N GLN A 99 4.36 -3.58 -9.34
CA GLN A 99 4.65 -3.85 -10.74
C GLN A 99 5.72 -2.91 -11.31
N THR A 100 5.66 -1.63 -10.95
CA THR A 100 6.63 -0.61 -11.36
C THR A 100 6.90 0.31 -10.19
N PHE A 101 8.14 0.81 -10.09
CA PHE A 101 8.57 1.69 -9.01
C PHE A 101 9.60 2.68 -9.56
N VAL A 102 9.26 3.96 -9.53
CA VAL A 102 10.11 5.07 -9.97
C VAL A 102 10.22 6.07 -8.83
N VAL A 103 11.44 6.44 -8.50
CA VAL A 103 11.74 7.45 -7.49
C VAL A 103 12.63 8.51 -8.12
N GLU A 104 12.31 9.78 -7.89
CA GLU A 104 13.06 10.93 -8.37
C GLU A 104 13.02 12.03 -7.31
N GLY A 105 14.20 12.39 -6.81
CA GLY A 105 14.32 13.38 -5.74
C GLY A 105 13.54 12.97 -4.49
N ASN A 106 12.44 13.69 -4.21
CA ASN A 106 11.58 13.46 -3.05
C ASN A 106 10.23 12.80 -3.39
N THR A 107 10.06 12.36 -4.63
CA THR A 107 8.78 11.84 -5.13
C THR A 107 8.94 10.40 -5.58
N VAL A 108 7.92 9.58 -5.31
CA VAL A 108 7.85 8.20 -5.78
C VAL A 108 6.52 7.96 -6.47
N ALA A 109 6.55 7.25 -7.59
CA ALA A 109 5.39 6.72 -8.29
C ALA A 109 5.54 5.21 -8.43
N PHE A 110 4.50 4.47 -8.08
CA PHE A 110 4.48 3.02 -8.22
C PHE A 110 3.08 2.50 -8.53
N ASN A 111 3.02 1.43 -9.34
CA ASN A 111 1.80 0.68 -9.62
C ASN A 111 1.88 -0.64 -8.86
N TYR A 112 0.75 -1.06 -8.28
CA TYR A 112 0.60 -2.34 -7.62
C TYR A 112 -0.76 -2.96 -7.88
N ARG A 113 -0.87 -4.26 -7.59
CA ARG A 113 -2.16 -4.97 -7.53
C ARG A 113 -2.71 -4.97 -6.11
N MET A 114 -4.01 -4.75 -5.97
CA MET A 114 -4.74 -4.96 -4.72
C MET A 114 -5.88 -5.93 -4.99
N TYR A 115 -6.03 -6.91 -4.10
CA TYR A 115 -7.11 -7.89 -4.18
C TYR A 115 -8.10 -7.58 -3.06
N MET A 116 -9.38 -7.45 -3.40
CA MET A 116 -10.45 -7.14 -2.46
C MET A 116 -11.56 -8.17 -2.64
N THR A 117 -11.84 -8.91 -1.59
CA THR A 117 -12.91 -9.90 -1.54
C THR A 117 -14.01 -9.40 -0.60
N PRO A 118 -15.25 -9.19 -1.06
CA PRO A 118 -16.33 -8.79 -0.16
C PRO A 118 -16.56 -9.83 0.94
N LYS A 119 -16.72 -9.36 2.18
CA LYS A 119 -17.03 -10.23 3.34
C LYS A 119 -18.49 -10.68 3.40
N MET A 120 -19.34 -10.00 2.64
CA MET A 120 -20.77 -10.25 2.55
C MET A 120 -21.18 -10.21 1.08
N ASP A 121 -22.27 -10.90 0.75
CA ASP A 121 -22.85 -10.85 -0.58
C ASP A 121 -23.28 -9.41 -0.90
N MET A 122 -22.61 -8.81 -1.88
CA MET A 122 -22.87 -7.44 -2.33
C MET A 122 -24.01 -7.37 -3.35
N GLY A 123 -24.65 -8.51 -3.64
CA GLY A 123 -25.62 -8.66 -4.71
C GLY A 123 -24.99 -8.52 -6.09
N ALA A 124 -25.83 -8.49 -7.12
CA ALA A 124 -25.37 -8.26 -8.48
C ALA A 124 -24.72 -6.87 -8.60
N LEU A 125 -23.51 -6.81 -9.17
CA LEU A 125 -22.83 -5.57 -9.52
C LEU A 125 -23.75 -4.72 -10.41
N LYS A 126 -24.24 -3.61 -9.87
CA LYS A 126 -25.03 -2.64 -10.64
C LYS A 126 -24.08 -1.66 -11.31
N LYS A 127 -24.27 -1.45 -12.61
CA LYS A 127 -23.39 -0.67 -13.52
C LYS A 127 -23.19 0.80 -13.12
N GLU A 128 -23.88 1.30 -12.11
CA GLU A 128 -24.08 2.74 -11.86
C GLU A 128 -23.49 3.26 -10.54
N LYS A 129 -22.83 2.42 -9.72
CA LYS A 129 -22.14 2.90 -8.52
C LYS A 129 -20.66 2.50 -8.55
N PRO A 130 -19.74 3.43 -8.86
CA PRO A 130 -18.34 3.21 -8.52
C PRO A 130 -18.24 3.15 -6.99
N TRP A 131 -17.59 2.11 -6.48
CA TRP A 131 -17.35 1.89 -5.04
C TRP A 131 -16.06 2.58 -4.56
N CYS A 132 -15.71 3.68 -5.22
CA CYS A 132 -14.54 4.49 -4.94
C CYS A 132 -14.99 5.94 -4.85
#